data_AF-A0A7G9SDW6-F1
#
_entry.id   AF-A0A7G9SDW6-F1
#
_cell.length_a   1.000
_cell.length_b   1.000
_cell.length_c   1.000
_cell.angle_alpha   90.00
_cell.angle_beta   90.00
_cell.angle_gamma   90.00
#
_symmetry.space_group_name_H-M   'P 1'
#
loop_
_entity.id
_entity.type
_entity.pdbx_description
1 polymer ?
#
loop_
_entity_poly.entity_id
_entity_poly.type
_entity_poly.pdbx_seq_one_letter_code
_entity_poly.pdbx_strand_id
1 'polypeptide(L)'
;MAEVELTIAGRPYRVACRAGEEENLRAAGALVDAKSREAIAGLGTLSESRQLLFASLLLADQIVDGRQELVDTGPDPALIQRAERIAERLESLADTLEQGAVGA
;
A
#
# COMPACT_ATOMS: atom_id res chain seq x y z
N MET A 1 -1.50 -8.45 -29.55
CA MET A 1 -1.57 -8.78 -28.11
C MET A 1 -0.26 -9.44 -27.74
N ALA A 2 0.37 -9.02 -26.65
CA ALA A 2 1.62 -9.62 -26.19
C ALA A 2 1.30 -10.77 -25.23
N GLU A 3 2.13 -11.81 -25.24
CA GLU A 3 2.07 -12.90 -24.26
C GLU A 3 3.38 -12.94 -23.47
N VAL A 4 3.26 -13.18 -22.17
CA VAL A 4 4.39 -13.37 -21.28
C VAL A 4 4.33 -14.79 -20.72
N GLU A 5 5.47 -15.48 -20.78
CA GLU A 5 5.68 -16.73 -20.08
C GLU A 5 6.22 -16.45 -18.67
N LEU A 6 5.48 -16.92 -17.67
CA LEU A 6 5.82 -16.84 -16.25
C LEU A 6 6.13 -18.25 -15.73
N THR A 7 7.09 -18.38 -14.82
CA THR A 7 7.33 -19.64 -14.11
C THR A 7 6.95 -19.46 -12.65
N ILE A 8 5.97 -20.22 -12.17
CA ILE A 8 5.45 -20.14 -10.80
C ILE A 8 5.37 -21.57 -10.26
N ALA A 9 5.88 -21.82 -9.04
CA ALA A 9 5.91 -23.14 -8.43
C ALA A 9 6.61 -24.21 -9.31
N GLY A 10 7.58 -23.79 -10.12
CA GLY A 10 8.29 -24.66 -11.08
C GLY A 10 7.48 -25.02 -12.34
N ARG A 11 6.36 -24.33 -12.60
CA ARG A 11 5.49 -24.57 -13.77
C ARG A 11 5.40 -23.33 -14.67
N PRO A 12 5.44 -23.51 -16.01
CA PRO A 12 5.26 -22.41 -16.94
C PRO A 12 3.78 -22.07 -17.14
N TYR A 13 3.46 -20.78 -17.15
CA TYR A 13 2.13 -20.21 -17.44
C TYR A 13 2.25 -19.15 -18.52
N ARG A 14 1.38 -19.20 -19.53
CA ARG A 14 1.29 -18.15 -20.56
C ARG A 14 0.12 -17.25 -20.25
N VAL A 15 0.39 -15.96 -20.13
CA VAL A 15 -0.59 -14.95 -19.76
C VAL A 15 -0.57 -13.84 -20.81
N ALA A 16 -1.75 -13.54 -21.35
CA ALA A 16 -1.93 -12.41 -22.25
C ALA A 16 -1.82 -11.10 -21.49
N CYS A 17 -1.13 -10.11 -22.08
CA CYS A 17 -0.96 -8.79 -21.50
C CYS A 17 -1.03 -7.70 -22.56
N ARG A 18 -1.19 -6.44 -22.11
CA ARG A 18 -1.10 -5.28 -23.01
C ARG A 18 0.37 -4.96 -23.25
N ALA A 19 0.64 -4.34 -24.40
CA ALA A 19 1.99 -3.86 -24.72
C ALA A 19 2.45 -2.84 -23.67
N GLY A 20 3.62 -3.05 -23.08
CA GLY A 20 4.18 -2.24 -22.01
C GLY A 20 3.84 -2.71 -20.59
N GLU A 21 2.97 -3.71 -20.41
CA GLU A 21 2.68 -4.33 -19.11
C GLU A 21 3.54 -5.57 -18.84
N GLU A 22 4.42 -5.96 -19.76
CA GLU A 22 5.17 -7.22 -19.66
C GLU A 22 6.04 -7.30 -18.40
N GLU A 23 6.74 -6.21 -18.07
CA GLU A 23 7.64 -6.14 -16.91
C GLU A 23 6.88 -6.20 -15.59
N ASN A 24 5.78 -5.45 -15.48
CA ASN A 24 4.89 -5.48 -14.31
C ASN A 24 4.34 -6.89 -14.08
N LEU A 25 3.95 -7.58 -15.16
CA LEU A 25 3.44 -8.95 -15.06
C LEU A 25 4.53 -9.95 -14.66
N ARG A 26 5.77 -9.78 -15.14
CA ARG A 26 6.93 -10.57 -14.68
C ARG A 26 7.22 -10.34 -13.20
N ALA A 27 7.20 -9.09 -12.74
CA ALA A 27 7.38 -8.75 -11.34
C ALA A 27 6.30 -9.37 -10.46
N ALA A 28 5.02 -9.28 -10.87
CA ALA A 28 3.90 -9.93 -10.18
C ALA A 28 4.08 -11.46 -10.13
N GLY A 29 4.45 -12.09 -11.24
CA GLY A 29 4.72 -13.53 -11.30
C GLY A 29 5.84 -13.97 -10.35
N ALA A 30 6.92 -13.19 -10.25
CA ALA A 30 8.02 -13.46 -9.31
C ALA A 30 7.57 -13.37 -7.85
N LEU A 31 6.68 -12.44 -7.54
CA LEU A 31 6.12 -12.25 -6.20
C LEU A 31 5.21 -13.43 -5.80
N VAL A 32 4.38 -13.90 -6.73
CA VAL A 32 3.56 -15.11 -6.54
C VAL A 32 4.45 -16.34 -6.36
N ASP A 33 5.50 -16.51 -7.18
CA ASP A 33 6.42 -17.65 -7.05
C ASP A 33 7.16 -17.66 -5.71
N ALA A 34 7.62 -16.51 -5.23
CA ALA A 34 8.24 -16.39 -3.91
C ALA A 34 7.28 -16.86 -2.79
N LYS A 35 6.03 -16.39 -2.81
CA LYS A 35 5.00 -16.77 -1.82
C LYS A 35 4.59 -18.24 -1.94
N SER A 36 4.60 -18.78 -3.15
CA SER A 36 4.38 -20.20 -3.41
C SER A 36 5.47 -21.08 -2.79
N ARG A 37 6.73 -20.65 -2.80
CA ARG A 37 7.84 -21.35 -2.15
C ARG A 37 7.76 -21.26 -0.62
N GLU A 38 7.40 -20.09 -0.10
CA GLU A 38 7.14 -19.89 1.33
C GLU A 38 6.04 -20.83 1.86
N ALA A 39 4.94 -20.96 1.10
CA ALA A 39 3.86 -21.87 1.45
C ALA A 39 4.30 -23.34 1.60
N ILE A 40 5.21 -23.82 0.73
CA ILE A 40 5.77 -25.18 0.84
C ILE A 40 6.71 -25.30 2.04
N ALA A 41 7.54 -24.29 2.29
CA ALA A 41 8.50 -24.33 3.39
C ALA A 41 7.84 -24.51 4.77
N GLY A 42 6.64 -23.95 4.96
CA GLY A 42 5.88 -24.07 6.22
C GLY A 42 5.02 -25.33 6.36
N LEU A 43 4.61 -25.97 5.25
CA LEU A 43 3.55 -26.99 5.24
C LEU A 43 3.96 -28.34 4.62
N GLY A 44 5.15 -28.43 4.03
CA GLY A 44 5.64 -29.64 3.36
C GLY A 44 5.09 -29.79 1.94
N THR A 45 4.91 -31.03 1.48
CA THR A 45 4.44 -31.30 0.11
C THR A 45 2.95 -30.99 -0.05
N LEU A 46 2.64 -30.07 -0.96
CA LEU A 46 1.28 -29.64 -1.27
C LEU A 46 0.94 -29.96 -2.72
N SER A 47 -0.36 -30.14 -3.01
CA SER A 47 -0.82 -30.07 -4.39
C SER A 47 -0.69 -28.63 -4.91
N GLU A 48 -0.49 -28.48 -6.23
CA GLU A 48 -0.38 -27.18 -6.89
C GLU A 48 -1.50 -26.21 -6.51
N SER A 49 -2.76 -26.67 -6.56
CA SER A 49 -3.91 -25.84 -6.19
C SER A 49 -3.86 -25.36 -4.74
N ARG A 50 -3.41 -26.20 -3.81
CA ARG A 50 -3.26 -25.78 -2.40
C ARG A 50 -2.08 -24.83 -2.21
N GLN A 51 -0.97 -25.08 -2.91
CA GLN A 51 0.20 -24.21 -2.87
C GLN A 51 -0.15 -22.79 -3.35
N LEU A 52 -0.85 -22.68 -4.48
CA LEU A 52 -1.31 -21.40 -5.03
C LEU A 52 -2.38 -20.75 -4.12
N LEU A 53 -3.25 -21.53 -3.48
CA LEU A 53 -4.19 -21.02 -2.47
C LEU A 53 -3.44 -20.36 -1.32
N PHE A 54 -2.45 -21.05 -0.73
CA PHE A 54 -1.67 -20.47 0.36
C PHE A 54 -0.84 -19.27 -0.08
N ALA A 55 -0.22 -19.30 -1.26
CA ALA A 55 0.47 -18.14 -1.82
C ALA A 55 -0.49 -16.93 -1.94
N SER A 56 -1.72 -17.16 -2.40
CA SER A 56 -2.76 -16.12 -2.52
C SER A 56 -3.18 -15.58 -1.16
N LEU A 57 -3.32 -16.44 -0.14
CA LEU A 57 -3.65 -16.01 1.22
C LEU A 57 -2.52 -15.18 1.84
N LEU A 58 -1.26 -15.59 1.69
CA LEU A 58 -0.10 -14.82 2.17
C LEU A 58 0.04 -13.45 1.49
N LEU A 59 -0.30 -13.37 0.20
CA LEU A 59 -0.36 -12.09 -0.52
C LEU A 59 -1.51 -11.22 -0.03
N ALA A 60 -2.68 -11.81 0.18
CA ALA A 60 -3.84 -11.09 0.69
C ALA A 60 -3.57 -10.53 2.09
N ASP A 61 -2.90 -11.29 2.95
CA ASP A 61 -2.48 -10.88 4.29
C ASP A 61 -1.60 -9.62 4.25
N GLN A 62 -0.54 -9.61 3.43
CA GLN A 62 0.31 -8.42 3.23
C GLN A 62 -0.47 -7.20 2.72
N ILE A 63 -1.46 -7.40 1.85
CA ILE A 63 -2.30 -6.30 1.34
C ILE A 63 -3.27 -5.81 2.42
N VAL A 64 -3.73 -6.68 3.32
CA VAL A 64 -4.56 -6.30 4.47
C VAL A 64 -3.72 -5.56 5.50
N ASP A 65 -2.57 -6.07 5.87
CA ASP A 65 -1.64 -5.46 6.83
C ASP A 65 -1.10 -4.12 6.33
N GLY A 66 -0.66 -4.05 5.08
CA GLY A 66 -0.24 -2.79 4.46
C GLY A 66 -1.37 -1.77 4.34
N ARG A 67 -2.63 -2.22 4.22
CA ARG A 67 -3.80 -1.32 4.33
C ARG A 67 -4.06 -0.87 5.75
N GLN A 68 -3.71 -1.66 6.77
CA GLN A 68 -3.80 -1.24 8.17
C GLN A 68 -2.76 -0.15 8.51
N GLU A 69 -1.55 -0.24 7.97
CA GLU A 69 -0.55 0.85 8.11
C GLU A 69 -0.97 2.12 7.37
N LEU A 70 -1.69 1.98 6.24
CA LEU A 70 -2.26 3.09 5.48
C LEU A 70 -3.61 3.58 6.02
N VAL A 71 -4.09 3.08 7.17
CA VAL A 71 -5.20 3.72 7.88
C VAL A 71 -4.65 5.06 8.32
N ASP A 72 -4.96 6.09 7.54
CA ASP A 72 -4.80 7.49 7.87
C ASP A 72 -5.38 7.70 9.26
N THR A 73 -4.52 7.72 10.28
CA THR A 73 -4.89 7.95 11.67
C THR A 73 -5.36 9.39 11.91
N GLY A 74 -5.52 10.16 10.83
CA GLY A 74 -5.70 11.59 10.85
C GLY A 74 -4.39 12.29 11.19
N PRO A 75 -4.34 13.62 11.02
CA PRO A 75 -3.18 14.40 11.42
C PRO A 75 -2.88 14.21 12.92
N ASP A 76 -1.59 14.13 13.26
CA ASP A 76 -1.10 13.98 14.64
C ASP A 76 -1.83 14.97 15.58
N PRO A 77 -2.43 14.52 16.70
CA PRO A 77 -3.11 15.41 17.64
C PRO A 77 -2.22 16.55 18.16
N ALA A 78 -0.89 16.36 18.22
CA ALA A 78 0.04 17.42 18.55
C ALA A 78 0.18 18.47 17.43
N LEU A 79 0.05 18.05 16.16
CA LEU A 79 0.01 18.95 15.00
C LEU A 79 -1.29 19.75 14.99
N ILE A 80 -2.43 19.12 15.31
CA ILE A 80 -3.74 19.79 15.43
C ILE A 80 -3.66 20.90 16.50
N GLN A 81 -3.18 20.59 17.71
CA GLN A 81 -3.04 21.59 18.78
C GLN A 81 -2.08 22.73 18.42
N ARG A 82 -1.01 22.45 17.66
CA ARG A 82 -0.10 23.49 17.18
C ARG A 82 -0.79 24.41 16.17
N ALA A 83 -1.58 23.85 15.27
CA ALA A 83 -2.34 24.61 14.28
C ALA A 83 -3.39 25.51 14.96
N GLU A 84 -4.12 24.99 15.95
CA GLU A 84 -5.08 25.76 16.75
C GLU A 84 -4.42 26.95 17.46
N ARG A 85 -3.27 26.74 18.11
CA ARG A 85 -2.53 27.82 18.77
C ARG A 85 -2.04 28.90 17.80
N ILE A 86 -1.69 28.52 16.57
CA ILE A 86 -1.31 29.48 15.54
C ILE A 86 -2.54 30.28 15.10
N ALA A 87 -3.69 29.64 14.92
CA ALA A 87 -4.95 30.31 14.58
C ALA A 87 -5.34 31.34 15.64
N GLU A 88 -5.32 30.98 16.93
CA GLU A 88 -5.60 31.91 18.04
C GLU A 88 -4.68 33.14 18.05
N ARG A 89 -3.38 32.92 17.75
CA ARG A 89 -2.41 34.02 17.65
C ARG A 89 -2.67 34.93 16.45
N LEU A 90 -3.13 34.38 15.33
CA LEU A 90 -3.49 35.17 14.16
C LEU A 90 -4.74 36.02 14.43
N GLU A 91 -5.73 35.45 15.13
CA GLU A 91 -6.97 36.14 15.47
C GLU A 91 -6.71 37.30 16.45
N SER A 92 -5.93 37.07 17.51
CA SER A 92 -5.51 38.15 18.42
C SER A 92 -4.69 39.25 17.73
N LEU A 93 -3.83 38.90 16.76
CA LEU A 93 -3.12 39.89 15.95
C LEU A 93 -4.09 40.71 15.09
N ALA A 94 -5.07 40.07 14.47
CA ALA A 94 -6.10 40.76 13.69
C ALA A 94 -6.88 41.75 14.56
N ASP A 95 -7.34 41.33 15.74
CA ASP A 95 -8.05 42.21 16.70
C ASP A 95 -7.23 43.45 17.05
N THR A 96 -5.93 43.29 17.32
CA THR A 96 -5.07 44.44 17.65
C THR A 96 -4.90 45.41 16.49
N LEU A 97 -4.85 44.91 15.25
CA LEU A 97 -4.76 45.75 14.06
C LEU A 97 -6.06 46.51 13.81
N GLU A 98 -7.22 45.86 14.00
CA GLU A 98 -8.53 46.50 13.87
C GLU A 98 -8.72 47.61 14.93
N GLN A 99 -8.37 47.33 16.18
CA GLN A 99 -8.45 48.32 17.26
C GLN A 99 -7.49 49.49 17.04
N GLY A 100 -6.29 49.23 16.52
CA GLY A 100 -5.32 50.28 16.15
C GLY A 100 -5.78 51.13 14.95
N ALA A 101 -6.53 50.54 14.01
CA ALA A 101 -7.07 51.24 12.85
C ALA A 101 -8.30 52.11 13.16
N VAL A 102 -9.08 51.76 14.18
CA VAL A 102 -10.26 52.54 14.62
C VAL A 102 -9.89 53.71 15.55
N GLY A 103 -8.67 53.71 16.11
CA GLY A 103 -8.17 54.73 17.04
C GLY A 103 -7.35 55.87 16.42
N ALA A 104 -7.12 55.88 15.10
CA ALA A 104 -6.35 56.90 14.36
C ALA A 104 -7.26 57.71 13.42
#